data_AF-A0A957U7V6-F1
#
_entry.id   AF-A0A957U7V6-F1
#
_cell.length_a   1.000
_cell.length_b   1.000
_cell.length_c   1.000
_cell.angle_alpha   90.00
_cell.angle_beta   90.00
_cell.angle_gamma   90.00
#
_symmetry.space_group_name_H-M   'P 1'
#
loop_
_entity.id
_entity.type
_entity.pdbx_description
1 polymer ?
#
loop_
_entity_poly.entity_id
_entity_poly.type
_entity_poly.pdbx_seq_one_letter_code
_entity_poly.pdbx_strand_id
1 'polypeptide(L)' 'MSRISVLVIAAALGVLCLASTAQAQRTHRVLYRVVGAHFDVTYANASGATEQQDGKVRRFQREFDAPAGAFLYLSAQNN' A
#
# COMPACT_ATOMS: atom_id res chain seq x y z
N MET A 1 15.20 -9.41 -50.15
CA MET A 1 15.56 -9.44 -48.72
C MET A 1 14.51 -8.65 -47.94
N SER A 2 13.67 -9.36 -47.20
CA SER A 2 12.35 -8.93 -46.73
C SER A 2 12.42 -8.05 -45.48
N ARG A 3 11.94 -6.80 -45.58
CA ARG A 3 11.85 -5.82 -44.48
C ARG A 3 10.88 -6.23 -43.35
N ILE A 4 10.07 -7.26 -43.59
CA ILE A 4 9.05 -7.74 -42.66
C ILE A 4 9.68 -8.51 -41.49
N SER A 5 10.80 -9.20 -41.71
CA SER A 5 11.46 -10.01 -40.67
C SER A 5 12.10 -9.17 -39.56
N VAL A 6 12.49 -7.92 -39.84
CA VAL A 6 13.15 -7.03 -38.86
C VAL A 6 12.14 -6.44 -37.88
N LEU A 7 10.90 -6.19 -38.32
CA LEU A 7 9.87 -5.58 -37.49
C LEU A 7 9.30 -6.53 -36.44
N VAL A 8 9.23 -7.83 -36.75
CA VAL A 8 8.71 -8.86 -35.84
C VAL A 8 9.65 -9.09 -34.65
N ILE A 9 10.97 -9.00 -34.86
CA ILE A 9 11.97 -9.22 -33.80
C ILE A 9 11.99 -8.04 -32.81
N ALA A 10 11.85 -6.81 -33.30
CA ALA A 10 11.80 -5.63 -32.44
C ALA A 10 10.57 -5.61 -31.52
N ALA A 11 9.41 -6.06 -32.02
CA ALA A 11 8.19 -6.19 -31.20
C ALA A 11 8.33 -7.25 -30.10
N ALA A 12 8.99 -8.38 -30.39
CA ALA A 12 9.20 -9.45 -29.41
C ALA A 12 10.17 -9.04 -28.27
N LEU A 13 11.22 -8.27 -28.58
CA LEU A 13 12.15 -7.75 -27.58
C LEU A 13 11.51 -6.68 -26.67
N GLY A 14 10.62 -5.83 -27.22
CA GLY A 14 9.88 -4.84 -26.43
C GLY A 14 8.98 -5.47 -25.37
N VAL A 15 8.31 -6.58 -25.69
CA VAL A 15 7.41 -7.29 -24.75
C VAL A 15 8.20 -8.01 -23.64
N LEU A 16 9.38 -8.56 -23.94
CA LEU A 16 10.23 -9.20 -22.93
C LEU A 16 10.84 -8.20 -21.92
N CYS A 17 11.19 -6.99 -22.36
CA CYS A 17 11.69 -5.94 -21.46
C CYS A 17 10.62 -5.46 -20.47
N LEU A 18 9.35 -5.41 -20.89
CA LEU A 18 8.22 -5.00 -20.03
C LEU A 18 7.85 -6.06 -18.98
N ALA A 19 8.14 -7.34 -19.24
CA ALA A 19 7.84 -8.43 -18.31
C ALA A 19 8.86 -8.55 -17.16
N SER A 20 10.03 -7.89 -17.27
CA SER A 20 11.15 -8.10 -16.34
C SER A 20 11.21 -7.13 -15.15
N THR A 21 10.35 -6.10 -15.09
CA THR A 21 10.41 -5.09 -14.01
C THR A 21 9.35 -5.24 -12.93
N ALA A 22 8.50 -6.27 -12.98
CA ALA A 22 7.60 -6.58 -11.87
C ALA A 22 8.32 -7.43 -10.80
N GLN A 23 9.42 -6.92 -10.23
CA GLN A 23 9.95 -7.50 -9.00
C GLN A 23 8.92 -7.19 -7.91
N ALA A 24 8.06 -8.16 -7.59
CA ALA A 24 7.03 -8.02 -6.57
C ALA A 24 7.68 -7.56 -5.27
N GLN A 25 7.42 -6.31 -4.89
CA GLN A 25 7.99 -5.72 -3.69
C GLN A 25 7.45 -6.51 -2.49
N ARG A 26 8.36 -7.07 -1.67
CA ARG A 26 7.97 -7.82 -0.48
C ARG A 26 7.20 -6.89 0.46
N THR A 27 5.97 -7.28 0.80
CA THR A 27 5.13 -6.59 1.77
C THR A 27 5.10 -7.34 3.10
N HIS A 28 4.75 -6.61 4.15
CA HIS A 28 4.60 -7.10 5.51
C HIS A 28 3.21 -6.75 6.02
N ARG A 29 2.58 -7.70 6.69
CA ARG A 29 1.27 -7.51 7.33
C ARG A 29 1.45 -6.69 8.60
N VAL A 30 0.83 -5.51 8.64
CA VAL A 30 0.84 -4.59 9.78
C VAL A 30 -0.54 -4.61 10.42
N LEU A 31 -0.57 -4.90 11.72
CA LEU A 31 -1.77 -4.82 12.56
C LEU A 31 -1.52 -3.79 13.66
N TYR A 32 -2.45 -2.86 13.84
CA TYR A 32 -2.40 -1.93 14.97
C TYR A 32 -3.77 -1.82 15.64
N ARG A 33 -3.75 -1.47 16.93
CA ARG A 33 -4.95 -1.38 17.77
C ARG A 33 -4.80 -0.26 18.80
N VAL A 34 -5.83 0.57 18.92
CA VAL A 34 -6.00 1.56 20.00
C VAL A 34 -7.20 1.16 20.85
N VAL A 35 -7.07 1.29 22.17
CA VAL A 35 -8.11 0.98 23.15
C VAL A 35 -8.12 2.04 24.23
N GLY A 36 -9.30 2.50 24.62
CA GLY A 36 -9.48 3.52 25.63
C GLY A 36 -10.94 3.61 26.06
N ALA A 37 -11.23 4.48 27.04
CA ALA A 37 -12.60 4.69 27.53
C ALA A 37 -13.45 5.41 26.49
N HIS A 38 -12.95 6.53 25.95
CA HIS A 38 -13.47 7.31 24.84
C HIS A 38 -12.30 8.09 24.23
N PHE A 39 -12.12 8.01 22.92
CA PHE A 39 -11.08 8.77 22.22
C PHE A 39 -11.51 9.13 20.82
N ASP A 40 -10.85 10.16 20.29
CA ASP A 40 -10.87 10.52 18.88
C ASP A 40 -9.64 9.87 18.24
N VAL A 41 -9.78 9.42 17.00
CA VAL A 41 -8.69 8.78 16.26
C VAL A 41 -8.59 9.34 14.86
N THR A 42 -7.36 9.63 14.43
CA THR A 42 -7.03 9.96 13.05
C THR A 42 -5.98 8.96 12.56
N TYR A 43 -6.23 8.37 11.41
CA TYR A 43 -5.43 7.31 10.83
C TYR A 43 -5.11 7.62 9.37
N ALA A 44 -3.87 7.34 8.97
CA ALA A 44 -3.48 7.21 7.58
C ALA A 44 -2.41 6.12 7.42
N ASN A 45 -2.48 5.31 6.38
CA ASN A 45 -1.45 4.31 6.09
C ASN A 45 -0.79 4.50 4.72
N ALA A 46 0.27 3.73 4.48
CA ALA A 46 0.99 3.73 3.22
C ALA A 46 0.22 3.17 2.02
N SER A 47 -0.93 2.50 2.24
CA SER A 47 -1.83 2.12 1.14
C SER A 47 -2.77 3.26 0.72
N GLY A 48 -2.65 4.44 1.33
CA GLY A 48 -3.50 5.60 1.09
C GLY A 48 -4.85 5.57 1.80
N ALA A 49 -5.09 4.60 2.69
CA ALA A 49 -6.30 4.56 3.51
C ALA A 49 -6.22 5.66 4.58
N THR A 50 -7.27 6.45 4.72
CA THR A 50 -7.40 7.49 5.73
C THR A 50 -8.72 7.32 6.48
N GLU A 51 -8.72 7.62 7.77
CA GLU A 51 -9.92 7.53 8.60
C GLU A 51 -9.86 8.50 9.78
N GLN A 52 -11.00 9.09 10.11
CA GLN A 52 -11.18 9.89 11.31
C GLN A 52 -12.46 9.44 12.02
N GLN A 53 -12.40 9.25 13.33
CA GLN A 53 -13.57 8.97 14.15
C GLN A 53 -13.50 9.77 15.45
N ASP A 54 -14.61 10.41 15.82
CA ASP A 54 -14.66 11.30 16.97
C ASP A 54 -15.67 10.80 18.04
N GLY A 55 -15.38 11.11 19.30
CA GLY A 55 -16.30 11.25 20.43
C GLY A 55 -16.77 9.98 21.11
N LYS A 56 -16.67 8.78 20.50
CA LYS A 56 -17.17 7.52 21.12
C LYS A 56 -16.35 6.27 20.82
N VAL A 57 -15.13 6.40 20.29
CA VAL A 57 -14.32 5.22 19.98
C VAL A 57 -13.81 4.60 21.28
N ARG A 58 -14.07 3.29 21.45
CA ARG A 58 -13.54 2.48 22.56
C ARG A 58 -12.44 1.53 22.11
N ARG A 59 -12.52 1.15 20.84
CA ARG A 59 -11.55 0.27 20.18
C ARG A 59 -11.47 0.66 18.72
N PHE A 60 -10.25 0.89 18.27
CA PHE A 60 -9.93 1.09 16.87
C PHE A 60 -8.88 0.05 16.46
N GLN A 61 -9.05 -0.59 15.31
CA GLN A 61 -8.13 -1.59 14.81
C GLN A 61 -8.17 -1.60 13.29
N ARG A 62 -7.00 -1.52 12.64
CA ARG A 62 -6.88 -1.80 11.21
C ARG A 62 -5.67 -2.68 10.96
N GLU A 63 -5.74 -3.28 9.79
CA GLU A 63 -4.73 -4.15 9.26
C GLU A 63 -4.49 -3.78 7.80
N PHE A 64 -3.22 -3.77 7.38
CA PHE A 64 -2.85 -3.51 6.01
C PHE A 64 -1.48 -4.13 5.70
N ASP A 65 -1.23 -4.39 4.42
CA ASP A 65 0.10 -4.79 3.95
C ASP A 65 0.92 -3.56 3.58
N ALA A 66 2.18 -3.54 3.99
CA ALA A 66 3.08 -2.41 3.78
C ALA A 66 4.44 -2.88 3.24
N PRO A 67 5.03 -2.21 2.24
CA PRO A 67 6.41 -2.47 1.87
C PRO A 67 7.39 -2.04 2.97
N ALA A 68 8.63 -2.53 2.90
CA ALA A 68 9.70 -2.02 3.75
C ALA A 68 9.87 -0.49 3.58
N GLY A 69 10.02 0.23 4.70
CA GLY A 69 10.17 1.70 4.71
C GLY A 69 8.86 2.48 4.62
N ALA A 70 7.71 1.82 4.53
CA ALA A 70 6.40 2.46 4.61
C ALA A 70 6.08 3.01 6.01
N PHE A 71 5.22 4.02 6.06
CA PHE A 71 4.81 4.68 7.31
C PHE A 71 3.33 4.47 7.64
N LEU A 72 3.06 4.48 8.94
CA LEU A 72 1.74 4.53 9.55
C LEU A 72 1.65 5.86 10.32
N TYR A 73 0.62 6.65 10.02
CA TYR A 73 0.25 7.81 10.83
C TYR A 73 -0.97 7.46 11.67
N LEU A 74 -0.85 7.66 12.98
CA LEU A 74 -1.91 7.38 13.93
C LEU A 74 -1.86 8.42 15.05
N SER A 75 -2.94 9.15 15.23
CA SER A 75 -3.17 10.01 16.39
C SER A 75 -4.38 9.49 17.13
N ALA A 76 -4.30 9.43 18.45
CA ALA A 76 -5.42 9.12 19.32
C ALA A 76 -5.44 10.11 20.49
N GLN A 77 -6.56 10.80 20.67
CA GLN A 77 -6.74 11.81 21.70
C GLN A 77 -7.87 11.39 22.62
N ASN A 78 -7.57 11.28 23.92
CA ASN A 78 -8.64 11.11 24.91
C ASN A 78 -9.45 12.40 24.99
N ASN A 79 -10.77 12.24 24.96
CA ASN A 79 -11.74 13.30 25.26
C ASN A 79 -12.22 13.18 26.70
#